data_AF-A0A096AIQ0-F1
#
_entry.id   AF-A0A096AIQ0-F1
#
_cell.length_a   1.000
_cell.length_b   1.000
_cell.length_c   1.000
_cell.angle_alpha   90.00
_cell.angle_beta   90.00
_cell.angle_gamma   90.00
#
_symmetry.space_group_name_H-M   'P 1'
#
loop_
_entity.id
_entity.type
_entity.pdbx_description
1 polymer ?
#
loop_
_entity_poly.entity_id
_entity_poly.type
_entity_poly.pdbx_seq_one_letter_code
_entity_poly.pdbx_strand_id
1 'polypeptide(L)'
;MSQIAANLQRIRNGQRRYAITPRIPGGFVQPALLQKFIDVANKYKVTLKITGAQRIMITGLRAEDVNDAWAMLGMKPAYTVANRVRSVTMCPGTTFCKRAKQDSVKLGMQLEKKYTSLEMPSKVKMSVSGCPNSCTEGALKDIGIIGSVNGWSIYAGGSGGAHPRLGKLIAHVPNESDVLIIVDRMINYYKEQAQIERVGEFIDRIGLETFKQAVLGPDYMQYAAPIESENTTTSDIEQVVPTAKVAPTMDDVNAKYPIITPDTIIRDIVDTYPDCVPILQDMGMGCLGCPSSTAEPLSQAAHIHGVNVYDLVSKLNSVRATLLEPDQAKPLQKGEPITKDTIIRDIVHIYPEVVPYLQDKGMGCLGCPSSTAEPLWQAAQIHGFDVTHLVDELNERKGA
;
A
#
# COMPACT_ATOMS: atom_id res chain seq x y z
N MET A 1 -23.33 31.24 -26.75
CA MET A 1 -22.94 31.30 -25.32
C MET A 1 -21.51 30.83 -25.21
N SER A 2 -20.61 31.60 -24.60
CA SER A 2 -19.24 31.15 -24.33
C SER A 2 -19.26 29.85 -23.52
N GLN A 3 -18.35 28.93 -23.82
CA GLN A 3 -18.25 27.67 -23.09
C GLN A 3 -17.88 27.98 -21.64
N ILE A 4 -18.78 27.68 -20.69
CA ILE A 4 -18.49 27.81 -19.26
C ILE A 4 -17.37 26.83 -18.93
N ALA A 5 -16.26 27.34 -18.39
CA ALA A 5 -15.08 26.54 -18.08
C ALA A 5 -15.24 25.78 -16.75
N ALA A 6 -16.32 25.01 -16.65
CA ALA A 6 -16.71 24.21 -15.50
C ALA A 6 -17.57 23.02 -15.95
N ASN A 7 -17.65 21.98 -15.11
CA ASN A 7 -18.50 20.83 -15.38
C ASN A 7 -19.92 21.11 -14.85
N LEU A 8 -20.94 20.92 -15.69
CA LEU A 8 -22.33 20.95 -15.26
C LEU A 8 -22.59 19.83 -14.25
N GLN A 9 -23.23 20.17 -13.14
CA GLN A 9 -23.66 19.22 -12.12
C GLN A 9 -25.14 18.86 -12.32
N ARG A 10 -25.60 17.86 -11.55
CA ARG A 10 -27.01 17.45 -11.53
C ARG A 10 -27.92 18.66 -11.34
N ILE A 11 -28.83 18.86 -12.28
CA ILE A 11 -29.86 19.89 -12.21
C ILE A 11 -30.83 19.52 -11.08
N ARG A 12 -31.09 20.46 -10.17
CA ARG A 12 -32.05 20.30 -9.06
C ARG A 12 -33.05 21.44 -9.13
N ASN A 13 -34.34 21.14 -9.16
CA ASN A 13 -35.42 22.13 -9.21
C ASN A 13 -35.24 23.15 -10.36
N GLY A 14 -34.82 22.67 -11.54
CA GLY A 14 -34.52 23.53 -12.70
C GLY A 14 -33.23 24.35 -12.60
N GLN A 15 -32.54 24.35 -11.46
CA GLN A 15 -31.31 25.12 -11.27
C GLN A 15 -30.09 24.36 -11.77
N ARG A 16 -29.30 25.01 -12.64
CA ARG A 16 -28.00 24.53 -13.11
C ARG A 16 -26.92 24.99 -12.12
N ARG A 17 -26.07 24.05 -11.70
CA ARG A 17 -24.90 24.31 -10.86
C ARG A 17 -23.67 23.71 -11.50
N TYR A 18 -22.51 24.26 -11.16
CA TYR A 18 -21.25 23.92 -11.81
C TYR A 18 -20.19 23.53 -10.79
N ALA A 19 -19.28 22.67 -11.22
CA ALA A 19 -18.09 22.30 -10.47
C ALA A 19 -16.82 22.63 -11.26
N ILE A 20 -15.87 23.26 -10.58
CA ILE A 20 -14.52 23.45 -11.09
C ILE A 20 -13.57 22.54 -10.31
N THR A 21 -12.59 21.99 -11.00
CA THR A 21 -11.50 21.25 -10.37
C THR A 21 -10.21 21.93 -10.79
N PRO A 22 -9.62 22.78 -9.94
CA PRO A 22 -8.33 23.39 -10.22
C PRO A 22 -7.21 22.34 -10.25
N ARG A 23 -6.11 22.67 -10.92
CA ARG A 23 -4.97 21.75 -11.06
C ARG A 23 -4.13 21.77 -9.78
N ILE A 24 -3.90 20.59 -9.21
CA ILE A 24 -3.01 20.37 -8.06
C ILE A 24 -2.10 19.20 -8.44
N PRO A 25 -0.89 19.45 -8.98
CA PRO A 25 0.04 18.41 -9.42
C PRO A 25 0.37 17.45 -8.28
N GLY A 26 0.14 16.15 -8.49
CA GLY A 26 0.42 15.10 -7.50
C GLY A 26 -0.30 15.24 -6.16
N GLY A 27 -1.28 16.15 -6.05
CA GLY A 27 -1.94 16.45 -4.77
C GLY A 27 -1.11 17.25 -3.77
N PHE A 28 0.06 17.77 -4.15
CA PHE A 28 0.86 18.62 -3.28
C PHE A 28 0.33 20.05 -3.33
N VAL A 29 -0.09 20.58 -2.17
CA VAL A 29 -0.71 21.90 -2.05
C VAL A 29 0.01 22.73 -0.99
N GLN A 30 0.34 23.97 -1.35
CA GLN A 30 0.90 24.95 -0.41
C GLN A 30 -0.23 25.59 0.42
N PRO A 31 0.00 25.93 1.71
CA PRO A 31 -1.03 26.54 2.56
C PRO A 31 -1.69 27.78 1.95
N ALA A 32 -0.90 28.66 1.32
CA ALA A 32 -1.42 29.86 0.65
C ALA A 32 -2.38 29.54 -0.50
N LEU A 33 -2.14 28.45 -1.24
CA LEU A 33 -3.07 28.01 -2.26
C LEU A 33 -4.33 27.41 -1.61
N LEU A 34 -4.19 26.60 -0.55
CA LEU A 34 -5.32 26.04 0.17
C LEU A 34 -6.24 27.14 0.75
N GLN A 35 -5.67 28.23 1.25
CA GLN A 35 -6.43 29.40 1.70
C GLN A 35 -7.33 29.96 0.59
N LYS A 36 -6.83 30.08 -0.64
CA LYS A 36 -7.66 30.54 -1.77
C LYS A 36 -8.85 29.63 -2.05
N PHE A 37 -8.70 28.31 -1.89
CA PHE A 37 -9.84 27.38 -2.00
C PHE A 37 -10.88 27.63 -0.91
N ILE A 38 -10.44 27.89 0.32
CA ILE A 38 -11.30 28.24 1.45
C ILE A 38 -12.03 29.55 1.19
N ASP A 39 -11.34 30.57 0.69
CA ASP A 39 -11.91 31.89 0.39
C ASP A 39 -13.01 31.80 -0.68
N VAL A 40 -12.75 31.05 -1.76
CA VAL A 40 -13.77 30.78 -2.80
C VAL A 40 -14.95 30.01 -2.21
N ALA A 41 -14.70 28.99 -1.39
CA ALA A 41 -15.75 28.21 -0.75
C ALA A 41 -16.65 29.07 0.15
N ASN A 42 -16.04 29.93 0.96
CA ASN A 42 -16.73 30.82 1.90
C ASN A 42 -17.50 31.94 1.20
N LYS A 43 -16.95 32.52 0.13
CA LYS A 43 -17.62 33.58 -0.66
C LYS A 43 -18.89 33.05 -1.33
N TYR A 44 -18.79 31.89 -1.97
CA TYR A 44 -19.90 31.32 -2.76
C TYR A 44 -20.79 30.35 -1.99
N LYS A 45 -20.47 30.08 -0.72
CA LYS A 45 -21.18 29.12 0.13
C LYS A 45 -21.28 27.74 -0.54
N VAL A 46 -20.15 27.30 -1.09
CA VAL A 46 -20.01 26.07 -1.88
C VAL A 46 -19.21 25.02 -1.12
N THR A 47 -19.35 23.75 -1.53
CA THR A 47 -18.69 22.63 -0.86
C THR A 47 -17.39 22.24 -1.58
N LEU A 48 -16.34 22.00 -0.80
CA LEU A 48 -15.09 21.41 -1.28
C LEU A 48 -15.16 19.88 -1.18
N LYS A 49 -14.78 19.19 -2.26
CA LYS A 49 -14.70 17.72 -2.31
C LYS A 49 -13.28 17.28 -2.65
N ILE A 50 -12.67 16.50 -1.78
CA ILE A 50 -11.43 15.77 -2.08
C ILE A 50 -11.78 14.62 -3.04
N THR A 51 -10.99 14.45 -4.08
CA THR A 51 -11.20 13.46 -5.14
C THR A 51 -10.15 12.35 -5.07
N GLY A 52 -10.49 11.15 -5.54
CA GLY A 52 -9.54 10.04 -5.65
C GLY A 52 -8.38 10.26 -6.64
N ALA A 53 -8.37 11.40 -7.34
CA ALA A 53 -7.24 11.83 -8.16
C ALA A 53 -6.32 12.81 -7.42
N GLN A 54 -6.37 12.83 -6.07
CA GLN A 54 -5.57 13.71 -5.20
C GLN A 54 -5.80 15.20 -5.48
N ARG A 55 -7.07 15.60 -5.70
CA ARG A 55 -7.44 16.99 -6.03
C ARG A 55 -8.61 17.47 -5.21
N ILE A 56 -8.74 18.79 -5.10
CA ILE A 56 -9.88 19.47 -4.48
C ILE A 56 -10.80 20.01 -5.58
N MET A 57 -12.08 19.63 -5.52
CA MET A 57 -13.13 20.11 -6.41
C MET A 57 -14.02 21.09 -5.66
N ILE A 58 -14.34 22.22 -6.28
CA ILE A 58 -15.28 23.23 -5.77
C ILE A 58 -16.63 22.98 -6.44
N THR A 59 -17.69 22.76 -5.66
CA THR A 59 -18.99 22.29 -6.16
C THR A 59 -20.16 23.20 -5.76
N GLY A 60 -21.10 23.44 -6.68
CA GLY A 60 -22.32 24.21 -6.39
C GLY A 60 -22.27 25.67 -6.87
N LEU A 61 -21.30 26.03 -7.71
CA LEU A 61 -21.20 27.38 -8.29
C LEU A 61 -22.38 27.66 -9.22
N ARG A 62 -22.87 28.91 -9.26
CA ARG A 62 -23.75 29.36 -10.35
C ARG A 62 -22.92 29.67 -11.58
N ALA A 63 -23.56 29.77 -12.75
CA ALA A 63 -22.84 30.00 -14.01
C ALA A 63 -22.03 31.32 -13.98
N GLU A 64 -22.66 32.37 -13.44
CA GLU A 64 -22.12 33.72 -13.30
C GLU A 64 -20.93 33.81 -12.34
N ASP A 65 -20.83 32.89 -11.36
CA ASP A 65 -19.77 32.89 -10.35
C ASP A 65 -18.48 32.21 -10.84
N VAL A 66 -18.54 31.41 -11.92
CA VAL A 66 -17.42 30.54 -12.35
C VAL A 66 -16.16 31.33 -12.69
N ASN A 67 -16.30 32.45 -13.41
CA ASN A 67 -15.14 33.23 -13.85
C ASN A 67 -14.43 33.93 -12.68
N ASP A 68 -15.21 34.48 -11.73
CA ASP A 68 -14.64 35.09 -10.54
C ASP A 68 -13.99 34.04 -9.62
N ALA A 69 -14.58 32.85 -9.49
CA ALA A 69 -13.96 31.74 -8.75
C ALA A 69 -12.57 31.36 -9.32
N TRP A 70 -12.42 31.31 -10.65
CA TRP A 70 -11.11 31.10 -11.29
C TRP A 70 -10.14 32.27 -11.03
N ALA A 71 -10.63 33.51 -11.09
CA ALA A 71 -9.82 34.70 -10.83
C ALA A 71 -9.29 34.72 -9.39
N MET A 72 -10.13 34.39 -8.39
CA MET A 72 -9.73 34.30 -6.98
C MET A 72 -8.65 33.23 -6.74
N LEU A 73 -8.74 32.10 -7.44
CA LEU A 73 -7.70 31.06 -7.40
C LEU A 73 -6.38 31.55 -8.04
N GLY A 74 -6.44 32.52 -8.95
CA GLY A 74 -5.30 32.93 -9.77
C GLY A 74 -4.88 31.84 -10.74
N MET A 75 -5.83 31.02 -11.20
CA MET A 75 -5.58 29.85 -12.03
C MET A 75 -6.37 29.92 -13.33
N LYS A 76 -5.74 29.46 -14.42
CA LYS A 76 -6.47 29.25 -15.67
C LYS A 76 -7.42 28.06 -15.54
N PRO A 77 -8.59 28.09 -16.20
CA PRO A 77 -9.49 26.96 -16.19
C PRO A 77 -8.79 25.71 -16.67
N ALA A 78 -8.88 24.66 -15.86
CA ALA A 78 -7.88 23.63 -15.94
C ALA A 78 -7.96 22.86 -17.26
N TYR A 79 -9.14 22.72 -17.92
CA TYR A 79 -9.26 21.91 -19.14
C TYR A 79 -10.56 22.14 -19.95
N THR A 80 -10.47 22.07 -21.28
CA THR A 80 -11.62 22.24 -22.20
C THR A 80 -12.11 20.93 -22.88
N VAL A 81 -11.26 19.90 -22.99
CA VAL A 81 -11.57 18.64 -23.73
C VAL A 81 -11.76 17.46 -22.79
N ALA A 82 -12.88 16.72 -22.87
CA ALA A 82 -13.21 15.65 -21.92
C ALA A 82 -12.32 14.40 -22.01
N ASN A 83 -11.96 14.00 -23.23
CA ASN A 83 -11.09 12.85 -23.51
C ASN A 83 -9.65 13.31 -23.59
N ARG A 84 -8.90 13.01 -22.53
CA ARG A 84 -7.55 13.50 -22.33
C ARG A 84 -6.85 12.67 -21.27
N VAL A 85 -5.53 12.83 -21.19
CA VAL A 85 -4.77 12.42 -20.01
C VAL A 85 -5.21 13.27 -18.81
N ARG A 86 -5.64 12.58 -17.76
CA ARG A 86 -6.03 13.15 -16.46
C ARG A 86 -4.78 13.41 -15.62
N SER A 87 -4.95 14.11 -14.50
CA SER A 87 -3.85 14.34 -13.56
C SER A 87 -3.22 13.01 -13.13
N VAL A 88 -1.89 13.00 -13.07
CA VAL A 88 -1.09 11.86 -12.63
C VAL A 88 -1.15 11.80 -11.12
N THR A 89 -1.63 10.67 -10.59
CA THR A 89 -1.61 10.41 -9.15
C THR A 89 -0.27 9.86 -8.71
N MET A 90 0.31 10.38 -7.63
CA MET A 90 1.62 9.95 -7.13
C MET A 90 1.64 9.85 -5.61
N CYS A 91 2.33 8.86 -5.07
CA CYS A 91 2.51 8.78 -3.61
C CYS A 91 3.59 9.78 -3.16
N PRO A 92 3.79 9.98 -1.85
CA PRO A 92 4.77 10.94 -1.35
C PRO A 92 6.24 10.65 -1.71
N GLY A 93 6.52 9.52 -2.37
CA GLY A 93 7.85 9.12 -2.84
C GLY A 93 8.91 9.03 -1.74
N THR A 94 10.17 8.95 -2.15
CA THR A 94 11.34 8.98 -1.26
C THR A 94 11.50 10.33 -0.56
N THR A 95 10.82 11.37 -1.04
CA THR A 95 10.84 12.70 -0.44
C THR A 95 10.21 12.72 0.96
N PHE A 96 9.13 11.96 1.18
CA PHE A 96 8.38 12.02 2.45
C PHE A 96 8.01 10.65 3.04
N CYS A 97 8.06 9.57 2.26
CA CYS A 97 7.65 8.24 2.71
C CYS A 97 8.84 7.32 2.92
N LYS A 98 9.03 6.83 4.15
CA LYS A 98 10.09 5.87 4.52
C LYS A 98 10.06 4.54 3.76
N ARG A 99 8.93 4.19 3.16
CA ARG A 99 8.73 2.91 2.44
C ARG A 99 9.08 3.00 0.96
N ALA A 100 9.16 4.21 0.42
CA ALA A 100 9.42 4.39 -1.00
C ALA A 100 10.82 3.87 -1.33
N LYS A 101 10.91 3.07 -2.39
CA LYS A 101 12.17 2.52 -2.93
C LYS A 101 12.66 3.34 -4.13
N GLN A 102 11.73 4.04 -4.78
CA GLN A 102 11.98 4.87 -5.95
C GLN A 102 11.30 6.24 -5.81
N ASP A 103 11.85 7.26 -6.47
CA ASP A 103 11.32 8.63 -6.43
C ASP A 103 10.08 8.79 -7.34
N SER A 104 8.92 8.44 -6.80
CA SER A 104 7.64 8.60 -7.51
C SER A 104 7.23 10.05 -7.72
N VAL A 105 7.73 10.99 -6.91
CA VAL A 105 7.34 12.41 -7.03
C VAL A 105 8.02 13.00 -8.25
N LYS A 106 9.33 12.78 -8.42
CA LYS A 106 10.08 13.24 -9.60
C LYS A 106 9.50 12.67 -10.89
N LEU A 107 9.34 11.35 -10.98
CA LEU A 107 8.79 10.70 -12.17
C LEU A 107 7.34 11.12 -12.43
N GLY A 108 6.50 11.15 -11.38
CA GLY A 108 5.12 11.58 -11.50
C GLY A 108 4.98 13.02 -12.01
N MET A 109 5.84 13.94 -11.55
CA MET A 109 5.85 15.34 -12.00
C MET A 109 6.33 15.49 -13.44
N GLN A 110 7.29 14.69 -13.89
CA GLN A 110 7.71 14.67 -15.31
C GLN A 110 6.54 14.23 -16.22
N LEU A 111 5.85 13.14 -15.86
CA LEU A 111 4.69 12.65 -16.60
C LEU A 111 3.54 13.66 -16.58
N GLU A 112 3.24 14.24 -15.41
CA GLU A 112 2.21 15.28 -15.25
C GLU A 112 2.53 16.52 -16.09
N LYS A 113 3.79 16.98 -16.12
CA LYS A 113 4.20 18.11 -16.95
C LYS A 113 4.08 17.81 -18.45
N LYS A 114 4.41 16.60 -18.87
CA LYS A 114 4.47 16.21 -20.29
C LYS A 114 3.09 15.92 -20.88
N TYR A 115 2.26 15.16 -20.17
CA TYR A 115 1.06 14.57 -20.78
C TYR A 115 -0.25 15.19 -20.32
N THR A 116 -0.30 15.89 -19.18
CA THR A 116 -1.57 16.40 -18.65
C THR A 116 -2.28 17.29 -19.66
N SER A 117 -3.56 17.00 -19.92
CA SER A 117 -4.39 17.66 -20.93
C SER A 117 -4.14 17.29 -22.38
N LEU A 118 -3.22 16.39 -22.66
CA LEU A 118 -3.06 15.85 -24.00
C LEU A 118 -4.35 15.13 -24.41
N GLU A 119 -4.95 15.55 -25.52
CA GLU A 119 -6.16 14.97 -26.07
C GLU A 119 -5.92 13.52 -26.51
N MET A 120 -6.88 12.66 -26.18
CA MET A 120 -6.80 11.21 -26.30
C MET A 120 -8.11 10.65 -26.83
N PRO A 121 -8.12 9.43 -27.42
CA PRO A 121 -9.35 8.77 -27.85
C PRO A 121 -10.39 8.60 -26.73
N SER A 122 -9.93 8.30 -25.50
CA SER A 122 -10.73 8.30 -24.27
C SER A 122 -9.97 8.94 -23.10
N LYS A 123 -10.58 8.99 -21.91
CA LYS A 123 -9.88 9.45 -20.70
C LYS A 123 -8.77 8.46 -20.33
N VAL A 124 -7.56 8.97 -20.10
CA VAL A 124 -6.39 8.18 -19.66
C VAL A 124 -6.01 8.61 -18.26
N LYS A 125 -5.96 7.66 -17.32
CA LYS A 125 -5.46 7.88 -15.96
C LYS A 125 -4.07 7.27 -15.83
N MET A 126 -3.16 8.03 -15.24
CA MET A 126 -1.81 7.59 -14.92
C MET A 126 -1.56 7.61 -13.42
N SER A 127 -0.68 6.74 -12.95
CA SER A 127 -0.20 6.82 -11.57
C SER A 127 1.22 6.32 -11.39
N VAL A 128 1.91 6.88 -10.39
CA VAL A 128 3.26 6.46 -9.99
C VAL A 128 3.30 6.16 -8.49
N SER A 129 3.67 4.95 -8.11
CA SER A 129 3.95 4.57 -6.73
C SER A 129 5.42 4.22 -6.58
N GLY A 130 6.07 4.69 -5.52
CA GLY A 130 7.51 4.48 -5.30
C GLY A 130 7.87 3.12 -4.68
N CYS A 131 6.88 2.27 -4.34
CA CYS A 131 7.10 0.95 -3.76
C CYS A 131 5.94 0.00 -4.09
N PRO A 132 6.09 -1.32 -3.87
CA PRO A 132 5.03 -2.30 -4.14
C PRO A 132 3.74 -2.13 -3.31
N ASN A 133 3.69 -1.23 -2.31
CA ASN A 133 2.44 -0.90 -1.61
C ASN A 133 1.39 -0.33 -2.57
N SER A 134 1.83 0.28 -3.68
CA SER A 134 0.93 0.78 -4.72
C SER A 134 -0.16 1.72 -4.18
N CYS A 135 0.19 2.68 -3.31
CA CYS A 135 -0.79 3.59 -2.69
C CYS A 135 -1.63 4.38 -3.71
N THR A 136 -1.14 4.49 -4.95
CA THR A 136 -1.85 5.16 -6.05
C THR A 136 -2.69 4.22 -6.89
N GLU A 137 -2.77 2.94 -6.54
CA GLU A 137 -3.52 1.89 -7.24
C GLU A 137 -3.03 1.70 -8.68
N GLY A 138 -1.71 1.49 -8.85
CA GLY A 138 -1.04 1.41 -10.16
C GLY A 138 -1.73 0.49 -11.16
N ALA A 139 -2.03 -0.73 -10.73
CA ALA A 139 -2.69 -1.74 -11.57
C ALA A 139 -4.15 -1.40 -11.91
N LEU A 140 -4.79 -0.39 -11.29
CA LEU A 140 -6.15 0.03 -11.61
C LEU A 140 -6.20 1.29 -12.51
N LYS A 141 -5.05 1.75 -13.00
CA LYS A 141 -4.96 2.88 -13.93
C LYS A 141 -4.73 2.40 -15.36
N ASP A 142 -5.09 3.26 -16.32
CA ASP A 142 -4.83 2.98 -17.73
C ASP A 142 -3.33 2.77 -17.98
N ILE A 143 -2.48 3.53 -17.29
CA ILE A 143 -1.02 3.35 -17.22
C ILE A 143 -0.57 3.46 -15.76
N GLY A 144 0.00 2.40 -15.22
CA GLY A 144 0.44 2.31 -13.83
C GLY A 144 1.94 2.08 -13.73
N ILE A 145 2.62 2.85 -12.88
CA ILE A 145 4.05 2.69 -12.62
C ILE A 145 4.24 2.37 -11.14
N ILE A 146 4.90 1.25 -10.84
CA ILE A 146 5.16 0.79 -9.47
C ILE A 146 6.67 0.54 -9.31
N GLY A 147 7.30 1.30 -8.43
CA GLY A 147 8.71 1.15 -8.09
C GLY A 147 8.96 -0.02 -7.13
N SER A 148 10.18 -0.52 -7.17
CA SER A 148 10.74 -1.54 -6.29
C SER A 148 12.24 -1.26 -6.10
N VAL A 149 12.91 -2.06 -5.28
CA VAL A 149 14.37 -1.98 -5.15
C VAL A 149 15.09 -2.27 -6.48
N ASN A 150 14.49 -3.07 -7.37
CA ASN A 150 15.10 -3.53 -8.62
C ASN A 150 14.71 -2.68 -9.85
N GLY A 151 13.98 -1.58 -9.65
CA GLY A 151 13.52 -0.70 -10.73
C GLY A 151 12.01 -0.53 -10.73
N TRP A 152 11.42 -0.47 -11.92
CA TRP A 152 10.05 -0.03 -12.16
C TRP A 152 9.23 -1.03 -12.98
N SER A 153 8.11 -1.46 -12.42
CA SER A 153 7.09 -2.22 -13.13
C SER A 153 6.10 -1.27 -13.81
N ILE A 154 5.87 -1.48 -15.11
CA ILE A 154 4.96 -0.68 -15.93
C ILE A 154 3.76 -1.55 -16.30
N TYR A 155 2.56 -1.08 -15.95
CA TYR A 155 1.28 -1.72 -16.20
C TYR A 155 0.47 -0.91 -17.21
N ALA A 156 -0.36 -1.59 -18.00
CA ALA A 156 -1.31 -0.94 -18.90
C ALA A 156 -2.69 -1.61 -18.90
N GLY A 157 -3.73 -0.81 -19.14
CA GLY A 157 -5.10 -1.29 -19.37
C GLY A 157 -5.98 -1.44 -18.12
N GLY A 158 -5.54 -0.96 -16.96
CA GLY A 158 -6.32 -1.03 -15.72
C GLY A 158 -7.51 -0.05 -15.67
N SER A 159 -8.53 -0.39 -14.86
CA SER A 159 -9.68 0.49 -14.61
C SER A 159 -10.33 0.14 -13.28
N GLY A 160 -10.63 1.14 -12.44
CA GLY A 160 -11.45 1.00 -11.22
C GLY A 160 -12.91 1.46 -11.39
N GLY A 161 -13.45 1.39 -12.62
CA GLY A 161 -14.81 1.87 -12.93
C GLY A 161 -15.91 0.82 -12.74
N ALA A 162 -17.03 0.98 -13.45
CA ALA A 162 -18.16 0.03 -13.43
C ALA A 162 -17.76 -1.39 -13.89
N HIS A 163 -16.77 -1.49 -14.77
CA HIS A 163 -16.10 -2.74 -15.15
C HIS A 163 -14.66 -2.67 -14.62
N PRO A 164 -14.44 -3.08 -13.36
CA PRO A 164 -13.10 -3.04 -12.79
C PRO A 164 -12.23 -4.10 -13.44
N ARG A 165 -10.98 -3.74 -13.74
CA ARG A 165 -9.98 -4.65 -14.29
C ARG A 165 -8.59 -4.27 -13.83
N LEU A 166 -7.77 -5.28 -13.58
CA LEU A 166 -6.34 -5.11 -13.36
C LEU A 166 -5.65 -4.89 -14.72
N GLY A 167 -4.74 -3.92 -14.75
CA GLY A 167 -3.83 -3.71 -15.86
C GLY A 167 -2.84 -4.87 -15.96
N LYS A 168 -2.40 -5.17 -17.17
CA LYS A 168 -1.41 -6.21 -17.43
C LYS A 168 -0.01 -5.63 -17.26
N LEU A 169 0.88 -6.40 -16.65
CA LEU A 169 2.29 -6.04 -16.55
C LEU A 169 2.90 -6.06 -17.96
N ILE A 170 3.46 -4.93 -18.39
CA ILE A 170 4.05 -4.76 -19.71
C ILE A 170 5.55 -5.03 -19.65
N ALA A 171 6.25 -4.36 -18.75
CA ALA A 171 7.70 -4.49 -18.59
C ALA A 171 8.15 -4.18 -17.16
N HIS A 172 9.34 -4.69 -16.81
CA HIS A 172 10.08 -4.29 -15.62
C HIS A 172 11.45 -3.73 -16.02
N VAL A 173 11.67 -2.44 -15.81
CA VAL A 173 12.87 -1.73 -16.27
C VAL A 173 13.69 -1.17 -15.11
N PRO A 174 15.02 -1.11 -15.22
CA PRO A 174 15.88 -0.68 -14.11
C PRO A 174 15.75 0.81 -13.80
N ASN A 175 15.54 1.67 -14.80
CA ASN A 175 15.72 3.13 -14.65
C ASN A 175 14.47 3.94 -15.00
N GLU A 176 14.38 5.14 -14.40
CA GLU A 176 13.32 6.13 -14.65
C GLU A 176 13.23 6.57 -16.13
N SER A 177 14.37 6.70 -16.81
CA SER A 177 14.42 7.11 -18.23
C SER A 177 13.70 6.12 -19.14
N ASP A 178 13.84 4.82 -18.86
CA ASP A 178 13.21 3.75 -19.64
C ASP A 178 11.69 3.79 -19.48
N VAL A 179 11.21 4.10 -18.27
CA VAL A 179 9.78 4.32 -18.01
C VAL A 179 9.25 5.46 -18.87
N LEU A 180 9.95 6.60 -18.93
CA LEU A 180 9.51 7.75 -19.72
C LEU A 180 9.41 7.42 -21.22
N ILE A 181 10.36 6.64 -21.75
CA ILE A 181 10.39 6.21 -23.15
C ILE A 181 9.21 5.26 -23.43
N ILE A 182 9.02 4.24 -22.60
CA ILE A 182 7.95 3.26 -22.78
C ILE A 182 6.57 3.93 -22.67
N VAL A 183 6.37 4.83 -21.69
CA VAL A 183 5.12 5.57 -21.53
C VAL A 183 4.85 6.50 -22.73
N ASP A 184 5.89 7.11 -23.31
CA ASP A 184 5.75 7.91 -24.54
C ASP A 184 5.25 7.05 -25.71
N ARG A 185 5.87 5.88 -25.90
CA ARG A 185 5.46 4.90 -26.92
C ARG A 185 4.02 4.42 -26.69
N MET A 186 3.65 4.10 -25.44
CA MET A 186 2.27 3.73 -25.08
C MET A 186 1.27 4.83 -25.44
N ILE A 187 1.58 6.08 -25.11
CA ILE A 187 0.71 7.22 -25.34
C ILE A 187 0.53 7.49 -26.83
N ASN A 188 1.62 7.52 -27.59
CA ASN A 188 1.59 7.76 -29.03
C ASN A 188 0.86 6.61 -29.74
N TYR A 189 1.19 5.37 -29.42
CA TYR A 189 0.55 4.19 -30.03
C TYR A 189 -0.95 4.13 -29.74
N TYR A 190 -1.37 4.35 -28.49
CA TYR A 190 -2.79 4.43 -28.15
C TYR A 190 -3.49 5.59 -28.88
N LYS A 191 -2.86 6.77 -28.93
CA LYS A 191 -3.44 7.94 -29.60
C LYS A 191 -3.64 7.72 -31.10
N GLU A 192 -2.72 7.01 -31.76
CA GLU A 192 -2.75 6.77 -33.20
C GLU A 192 -3.65 5.60 -33.61
N GLN A 193 -3.69 4.54 -32.80
CA GLN A 193 -4.26 3.24 -33.22
C GLN A 193 -5.58 2.88 -32.52
N ALA A 194 -5.93 3.57 -31.43
CA ALA A 194 -7.17 3.29 -30.73
C ALA A 194 -8.37 4.01 -31.36
N GLN A 195 -9.52 3.36 -31.26
CA GLN A 195 -10.81 3.98 -31.53
C GLN A 195 -11.26 4.77 -30.28
N ILE A 196 -12.51 5.24 -30.23
CA ILE A 196 -13.08 5.84 -29.00
C ILE A 196 -13.34 4.71 -27.98
N GLU A 197 -12.29 4.27 -27.31
CA GLU A 197 -12.25 3.12 -26.40
C GLU A 197 -11.21 3.37 -25.29
N ARG A 198 -11.30 2.69 -24.14
CA ARG A 198 -10.29 2.79 -23.06
C ARG A 198 -9.03 2.00 -23.41
N VAL A 199 -7.90 2.31 -22.74
CA VAL A 199 -6.62 1.60 -23.00
C VAL A 199 -6.75 0.08 -22.82
N GLY A 200 -7.53 -0.38 -21.82
CA GLY A 200 -7.77 -1.81 -21.63
C GLY A 200 -8.56 -2.45 -22.77
N GLU A 201 -9.61 -1.78 -23.26
CA GLU A 201 -10.44 -2.25 -24.39
C GLU A 201 -9.62 -2.29 -25.69
N PHE A 202 -8.76 -1.27 -25.89
CA PHE A 202 -7.81 -1.24 -26.99
C PHE A 202 -6.86 -2.45 -26.96
N ILE A 203 -6.29 -2.76 -25.80
CA ILE A 203 -5.41 -3.93 -25.62
C ILE A 203 -6.16 -5.23 -25.89
N ASP A 204 -7.41 -5.37 -25.43
CA ASP A 204 -8.22 -6.57 -25.70
C ASP A 204 -8.46 -6.74 -27.21
N ARG A 205 -8.71 -5.65 -27.92
CA ARG A 205 -8.99 -5.67 -29.36
C ARG A 205 -7.78 -6.07 -30.20
N ILE A 206 -6.58 -5.57 -29.86
CA ILE A 206 -5.38 -5.83 -30.66
C ILE A 206 -4.56 -7.03 -30.15
N GLY A 207 -4.80 -7.47 -28.92
CA GLY A 207 -4.00 -8.47 -28.23
C GLY A 207 -2.83 -7.88 -27.44
N LEU A 208 -2.57 -8.44 -26.25
CA LEU A 208 -1.51 -7.99 -25.34
C LEU A 208 -0.12 -8.07 -25.99
N GLU A 209 0.14 -9.11 -26.79
CA GLU A 209 1.43 -9.29 -27.46
C GLU A 209 1.69 -8.24 -28.51
N THR A 210 0.71 -7.94 -29.35
CA THR A 210 0.81 -6.86 -30.33
C THR A 210 1.05 -5.53 -29.62
N PHE A 211 0.36 -5.28 -28.50
CA PHE A 211 0.60 -4.09 -27.69
C PHE A 211 2.03 -4.04 -27.14
N LYS A 212 2.52 -5.12 -26.49
CA LYS A 212 3.89 -5.20 -25.95
C LYS A 212 4.93 -4.99 -27.05
N GLN A 213 4.79 -5.65 -28.20
CA GLN A 213 5.68 -5.49 -29.34
C GLN A 213 5.76 -4.04 -29.81
N ALA A 214 4.61 -3.37 -29.95
CA ALA A 214 4.56 -1.98 -30.40
C ALA A 214 5.21 -1.00 -29.41
N VAL A 215 4.97 -1.16 -28.10
CA VAL A 215 5.40 -0.16 -27.11
C VAL A 215 6.80 -0.41 -26.56
N LEU A 216 7.28 -1.65 -26.57
CA LEU A 216 8.64 -2.01 -26.14
C LEU A 216 9.64 -1.96 -27.30
N GLY A 217 9.21 -2.35 -28.51
CA GLY A 217 10.10 -2.46 -29.66
C GLY A 217 11.27 -3.42 -29.41
N PRO A 218 12.29 -3.44 -30.29
CA PRO A 218 13.46 -4.31 -30.12
C PRO A 218 14.29 -3.92 -28.90
N ASP A 219 14.32 -2.63 -28.54
CA ASP A 219 15.22 -2.08 -27.51
C ASP A 219 14.83 -2.49 -26.07
N TYR A 220 13.56 -2.84 -25.84
CA TYR A 220 13.03 -3.14 -24.50
C TYR A 220 12.34 -4.49 -24.39
N MET A 221 12.36 -5.31 -25.44
CA MET A 221 11.68 -6.62 -25.43
C MET A 221 12.27 -7.58 -24.38
N GLN A 222 13.56 -7.45 -24.08
CA GLN A 222 14.24 -8.19 -23.01
C GLN A 222 13.70 -7.88 -21.60
N TYR A 223 12.99 -6.76 -21.43
CA TYR A 223 12.34 -6.36 -20.18
C TYR A 223 10.85 -6.69 -20.14
N ALA A 224 10.31 -7.27 -21.22
CA ALA A 224 8.90 -7.63 -21.31
C ALA A 224 8.55 -8.64 -20.22
N ALA A 225 7.43 -8.42 -19.53
CA ALA A 225 6.92 -9.43 -18.62
C ALA A 225 6.45 -10.66 -19.40
N PRO A 226 6.56 -11.89 -18.86
CA PRO A 226 5.96 -13.07 -19.46
C PRO A 226 4.45 -12.88 -19.68
N ILE A 227 3.89 -13.55 -20.68
CA ILE A 227 2.44 -13.72 -20.75
C ILE A 227 2.09 -14.84 -19.77
N GLU A 228 1.32 -14.54 -18.73
CA GLU A 228 0.69 -15.58 -17.92
C GLU A 228 -0.36 -16.27 -18.79
N SER A 229 -0.27 -17.60 -18.94
CA SER A 229 -1.35 -18.39 -19.54
C SER A 229 -2.55 -18.33 -18.59
N GLU A 230 -3.75 -18.10 -19.12
CA GLU A 230 -4.99 -18.01 -18.34
C GLU A 230 -5.43 -19.34 -17.65
N ASN A 231 -4.55 -20.34 -17.63
CA ASN A 231 -4.83 -21.68 -17.08
C ASN A 231 -4.19 -21.87 -15.70
N THR A 232 -4.68 -21.15 -14.70
CA THR A 232 -4.58 -21.61 -13.31
C THR A 232 -5.99 -21.63 -12.73
N THR A 233 -6.75 -22.67 -13.08
CA THR A 233 -7.93 -23.05 -12.32
C THR A 233 -7.52 -23.28 -10.87
N THR A 234 -8.28 -22.71 -9.94
CA THR A 234 -8.19 -22.86 -8.49
C THR A 234 -8.51 -24.29 -7.99
N SER A 235 -8.13 -25.33 -8.74
CA SER A 235 -8.45 -26.73 -8.44
C SER A 235 -7.38 -27.48 -7.66
N ASP A 236 -6.16 -26.96 -7.53
CA ASP A 236 -5.02 -27.74 -7.03
C ASP A 236 -4.55 -27.28 -5.64
N ILE A 237 -5.50 -26.97 -4.74
CA ILE A 237 -5.20 -26.96 -3.30
C ILE A 237 -5.41 -28.38 -2.80
N GLU A 238 -4.38 -29.21 -2.91
CA GLU A 238 -4.33 -30.49 -2.20
C GLU A 238 -4.47 -30.22 -0.70
N GLN A 239 -5.51 -30.80 -0.08
CA GLN A 239 -5.66 -30.84 1.36
C GLN A 239 -4.55 -31.72 1.95
N VAL A 240 -3.47 -31.09 2.41
CA VAL A 240 -2.44 -31.78 3.19
C VAL A 240 -3.00 -32.07 4.58
N VAL A 241 -3.42 -33.33 4.80
CA VAL A 241 -3.74 -33.87 6.11
C VAL A 241 -2.43 -34.20 6.84
N PRO A 242 -2.17 -33.70 8.06
CA PRO A 242 -0.92 -33.99 8.75
C PRO A 242 -0.91 -35.40 9.33
N THR A 243 -0.02 -36.27 8.84
CA THR A 243 0.40 -37.47 9.57
C THR A 243 1.44 -37.10 10.63
N ALA A 244 1.37 -37.73 11.80
CA ALA A 244 2.26 -37.52 12.93
C ALA A 244 3.74 -37.72 12.53
N LYS A 245 4.58 -36.69 12.76
CA LYS A 245 6.02 -36.73 12.49
C LYS A 245 6.82 -37.07 13.75
N VAL A 246 7.85 -37.89 13.56
CA VAL A 246 8.96 -38.16 14.49
C VAL A 246 9.66 -36.84 14.87
N ALA A 247 10.20 -36.76 16.10
CA ALA A 247 10.91 -35.58 16.58
C ALA A 247 12.10 -35.21 15.67
N PRO A 248 12.27 -33.92 15.29
CA PRO A 248 13.33 -33.48 14.39
C PRO A 248 14.72 -33.60 15.01
N THR A 249 15.73 -33.90 14.19
CA THR A 249 17.14 -33.88 14.60
C THR A 249 17.66 -32.43 14.72
N MET A 250 18.82 -32.21 15.36
CA MET A 250 19.35 -30.86 15.53
C MET A 250 19.80 -30.19 14.22
N ASP A 251 20.10 -30.99 13.19
CA ASP A 251 20.31 -30.51 11.82
C ASP A 251 18.99 -30.11 11.16
N ASP A 252 17.89 -30.83 11.41
CA ASP A 252 16.54 -30.45 10.96
C ASP A 252 16.05 -29.17 11.65
N VAL A 253 16.42 -28.96 12.92
CA VAL A 253 16.07 -27.75 13.69
C VAL A 253 16.86 -26.53 13.19
N ASN A 254 18.15 -26.67 12.90
CA ASN A 254 18.93 -25.59 12.29
C ASN A 254 18.50 -25.26 10.86
N ALA A 255 18.07 -26.26 10.09
CA ALA A 255 17.46 -26.04 8.77
C ALA A 255 16.10 -25.32 8.86
N LYS A 256 15.33 -25.59 9.92
CA LYS A 256 14.05 -24.93 10.20
C LYS A 256 14.20 -23.49 10.72
N TYR A 257 15.25 -23.23 11.50
CA TYR A 257 15.55 -21.93 12.10
C TYR A 257 16.96 -21.45 11.71
N PRO A 258 17.15 -20.97 10.46
CA PRO A 258 18.44 -20.49 9.96
C PRO A 258 18.91 -19.22 10.68
N ILE A 259 20.23 -19.07 10.88
CA ILE A 259 20.79 -17.89 11.54
C ILE A 259 20.38 -16.60 10.82
N ILE A 260 19.96 -15.58 11.58
CA ILE A 260 19.58 -14.29 11.02
C ILE A 260 20.86 -13.50 10.77
N THR A 261 21.03 -12.97 9.57
CA THR A 261 22.20 -12.17 9.15
C THR A 261 21.74 -10.80 8.67
N PRO A 262 22.66 -9.83 8.47
CA PRO A 262 22.33 -8.56 7.84
C PRO A 262 21.62 -8.69 6.48
N ASP A 263 21.83 -9.79 5.76
CA ASP A 263 21.28 -10.02 4.43
C ASP A 263 19.94 -10.79 4.45
N THR A 264 19.52 -11.30 5.62
CA THR A 264 18.23 -11.98 5.73
C THR A 264 17.09 -11.02 5.40
N ILE A 265 16.17 -11.48 4.54
CA ILE A 265 15.00 -10.69 4.14
C ILE A 265 14.03 -10.59 5.32
N ILE A 266 13.52 -9.39 5.59
CA ILE A 266 12.61 -9.17 6.73
C ILE A 266 11.39 -10.08 6.67
N ARG A 267 10.86 -10.37 5.49
CA ARG A 267 9.72 -11.27 5.32
C ARG A 267 10.02 -12.66 5.87
N ASP A 268 11.20 -13.18 5.57
CA ASP A 268 11.64 -14.49 6.04
C ASP A 268 11.81 -14.48 7.56
N ILE A 269 12.28 -13.36 8.13
CA ILE A 269 12.36 -13.19 9.59
C ILE A 269 10.97 -13.22 10.22
N VAL A 270 10.02 -12.45 9.68
CA VAL A 270 8.65 -12.37 10.21
C VAL A 270 7.92 -13.70 10.10
N ASP A 271 8.13 -14.43 9.00
CA ASP A 271 7.46 -15.71 8.75
C ASP A 271 8.07 -16.86 9.54
N THR A 272 9.39 -16.84 9.74
CA THR A 272 10.12 -17.90 10.46
C THR A 272 10.19 -17.63 11.96
N TYR A 273 10.24 -16.35 12.36
CA TYR A 273 10.43 -15.87 13.73
C TYR A 273 9.37 -14.82 14.08
N PRO A 274 8.09 -15.19 14.25
CA PRO A 274 7.03 -14.24 14.59
C PRO A 274 7.32 -13.49 15.91
N ASP A 275 8.04 -14.10 16.85
CA ASP A 275 8.43 -13.48 18.12
C ASP A 275 9.50 -12.38 17.96
N CYS A 276 10.13 -12.27 16.79
CA CYS A 276 10.99 -11.14 16.43
C CYS A 276 10.20 -9.88 16.01
N VAL A 277 8.89 -10.00 15.76
CA VAL A 277 8.04 -8.89 15.29
C VAL A 277 8.07 -7.68 16.24
N PRO A 278 7.97 -7.82 17.57
CA PRO A 278 8.07 -6.69 18.49
C PRO A 278 9.41 -5.94 18.39
N ILE A 279 10.53 -6.66 18.23
CA ILE A 279 11.87 -6.06 18.05
C ILE A 279 11.92 -5.21 16.77
N LEU A 280 11.33 -5.73 15.69
CA LEU A 280 11.21 -5.02 14.42
C LEU A 280 10.21 -3.85 14.51
N GLN A 281 9.15 -3.94 15.32
CA GLN A 281 8.21 -2.83 15.55
C GLN A 281 8.83 -1.71 16.39
N ASP A 282 9.70 -2.03 17.36
CA ASP A 282 10.37 -1.07 18.24
C ASP A 282 11.30 -0.11 17.46
N MET A 283 11.92 -0.57 16.36
CA MET A 283 12.63 0.32 15.44
C MET A 283 11.72 1.11 14.49
N GLY A 284 10.39 0.99 14.62
CA GLY A 284 9.40 1.69 13.83
C GLY A 284 8.88 0.95 12.59
N MET A 285 9.05 -0.37 12.49
CA MET A 285 8.45 -1.19 11.42
C MET A 285 7.06 -1.71 11.80
N GLY A 286 6.08 -0.82 11.94
CA GLY A 286 4.70 -1.17 12.30
C GLY A 286 3.85 -1.85 11.20
N CYS A 287 4.41 -2.12 10.02
CA CYS A 287 3.65 -2.62 8.85
C CYS A 287 4.20 -3.94 8.28
N LEU A 288 4.62 -4.85 9.15
CA LEU A 288 5.26 -6.13 8.80
C LEU A 288 4.35 -7.11 8.02
N GLY A 289 3.05 -6.84 7.96
CA GLY A 289 2.11 -7.57 7.10
C GLY A 289 2.13 -7.14 5.62
N CYS A 290 2.88 -6.09 5.24
CA CYS A 290 2.88 -5.59 3.87
C CYS A 290 4.14 -5.99 3.10
N PRO A 291 4.04 -6.61 1.91
CA PRO A 291 5.19 -7.06 1.12
C PRO A 291 6.24 -5.98 0.84
N SER A 292 5.82 -4.73 0.60
CA SER A 292 6.77 -3.64 0.32
C SER A 292 7.58 -3.16 1.52
N SER A 293 7.15 -3.51 2.74
CA SER A 293 7.89 -3.24 3.99
C SER A 293 8.80 -4.40 4.40
N THR A 294 8.61 -5.59 3.84
CA THR A 294 9.33 -6.80 4.28
C THR A 294 10.19 -7.43 3.18
N ALA A 295 10.08 -6.98 1.93
CA ALA A 295 10.85 -7.49 0.78
C ALA A 295 12.24 -6.84 0.64
N GLU A 296 12.88 -6.46 1.75
CA GLU A 296 14.22 -5.90 1.77
C GLU A 296 15.11 -6.59 2.81
N PRO A 297 16.44 -6.57 2.64
CA PRO A 297 17.39 -7.08 3.64
C PRO A 297 17.31 -6.30 4.94
N LEU A 298 17.61 -6.98 6.06
CA LEU A 298 17.66 -6.39 7.39
C LEU A 298 18.63 -5.20 7.47
N SER A 299 19.77 -5.28 6.77
CA SER A 299 20.77 -4.21 6.67
C SER A 299 20.22 -2.92 6.06
N GLN A 300 19.45 -3.05 4.98
CA GLN A 300 18.81 -1.91 4.31
C GLN A 300 17.77 -1.26 5.23
N ALA A 301 16.95 -2.06 5.91
CA ALA A 301 15.97 -1.55 6.85
C ALA A 301 16.62 -0.88 8.07
N ALA A 302 17.66 -1.49 8.64
CA ALA A 302 18.42 -0.90 9.75
C ALA A 302 19.01 0.47 9.37
N HIS A 303 19.56 0.58 8.16
CA HIS A 303 20.07 1.86 7.63
C HIS A 303 18.96 2.93 7.52
N ILE A 304 17.81 2.59 6.93
CA ILE A 304 16.66 3.51 6.78
C ILE A 304 16.16 4.02 8.14
N HIS A 305 16.18 3.15 9.15
CA HIS A 305 15.68 3.42 10.49
C HIS A 305 16.76 3.96 11.45
N GLY A 306 18.00 4.18 10.98
CA GLY A 306 19.09 4.73 11.78
C GLY A 306 19.56 3.81 12.91
N VAL A 307 19.39 2.49 12.75
CA VAL A 307 19.77 1.48 13.73
C VAL A 307 21.02 0.74 13.27
N ASN A 308 21.90 0.37 14.20
CA ASN A 308 23.04 -0.49 13.89
C ASN A 308 22.56 -1.91 13.57
N VAL A 309 22.84 -2.39 12.35
CA VAL A 309 22.40 -3.71 11.89
C VAL A 309 22.96 -4.86 12.75
N TYR A 310 24.16 -4.75 13.30
CA TYR A 310 24.77 -5.82 14.09
C TYR A 310 24.14 -5.95 15.47
N ASP A 311 23.78 -4.83 16.10
CA ASP A 311 23.02 -4.82 17.35
C ASP A 311 21.64 -5.44 17.15
N LEU A 312 21.01 -5.15 16.01
CA LEU A 312 19.73 -5.72 15.63
C LEU A 312 19.83 -7.23 15.36
N VAL A 313 20.82 -7.67 14.59
CA VAL A 313 21.10 -9.08 14.35
C VAL A 313 21.33 -9.83 15.66
N SER A 314 22.03 -9.22 16.62
CA SER A 314 22.24 -9.81 17.95
C SER A 314 20.90 -10.02 18.68
N LYS A 315 20.05 -9.00 18.74
CA LYS A 315 18.72 -9.08 19.37
C LYS A 315 17.78 -10.09 18.70
N LEU A 316 17.80 -10.17 17.37
CA LEU A 316 16.95 -11.12 16.65
C LEU A 316 17.47 -12.55 16.83
N ASN A 317 18.78 -12.76 16.84
CA ASN A 317 19.35 -14.08 17.10
C ASN A 317 19.22 -14.52 18.57
N SER A 318 19.08 -13.61 19.53
CA SER A 318 18.75 -14.01 20.91
C SER A 318 17.34 -14.59 21.02
N VAL A 319 16.37 -14.11 20.22
CA VAL A 319 15.05 -14.72 20.10
C VAL A 319 15.11 -16.04 19.33
N ARG A 320 15.90 -16.12 18.25
CA ARG A 320 16.16 -17.40 17.57
C ARG A 320 16.70 -18.45 18.54
N ALA A 321 17.60 -18.09 19.45
CA ALA A 321 18.21 -19.02 20.40
C ALA A 321 17.18 -19.67 21.34
N THR A 322 16.11 -18.94 21.73
CA THR A 322 15.03 -19.51 22.57
C THR A 322 14.19 -20.54 21.84
N LEU A 323 14.26 -20.61 20.51
CA LEU A 323 13.57 -21.61 19.69
C LEU A 323 14.42 -22.88 19.47
N LEU A 324 15.73 -22.81 19.72
CA LEU A 324 16.68 -23.92 19.57
C LEU A 324 16.83 -24.74 20.85
N GLU A 325 16.51 -24.17 22.01
CA GLU A 325 16.46 -24.85 23.30
C GLU A 325 15.00 -24.91 23.76
N PRO A 326 14.23 -25.94 23.37
CA PRO A 326 12.84 -26.07 23.77
C PRO A 326 12.75 -26.58 25.20
N ASP A 327 13.15 -25.79 26.19
CA ASP A 327 12.87 -26.13 27.59
C ASP A 327 11.51 -25.55 28.02
N GLN A 328 10.51 -26.45 28.04
CA GLN A 328 9.29 -26.46 28.86
C GLN A 328 8.31 -25.27 28.86
N ALA A 329 7.59 -25.03 27.76
CA ALA A 329 6.25 -24.46 27.86
C ALA A 329 5.21 -25.49 27.42
N LYS A 330 4.70 -26.27 28.37
CA LYS A 330 3.47 -27.05 28.15
C LYS A 330 2.30 -26.07 28.04
N PRO A 331 1.34 -26.29 27.10
CA PRO A 331 0.12 -25.48 27.05
C PRO A 331 -0.62 -25.54 28.39
N LEU A 332 -1.13 -24.39 28.84
CA LEU A 332 -1.89 -24.29 30.09
C LEU A 332 -3.11 -25.22 30.04
N GLN A 333 -3.28 -26.06 31.06
CA GLN A 333 -4.47 -26.92 31.19
C GLN A 333 -5.47 -26.34 32.19
N LYS A 334 -6.75 -26.68 32.02
CA LYS A 334 -7.81 -26.24 32.92
C LYS A 334 -7.56 -26.77 34.34
N GLY A 335 -7.50 -25.86 35.31
CA GLY A 335 -7.18 -26.15 36.71
C GLY A 335 -5.73 -25.84 37.10
N GLU A 336 -4.84 -25.60 36.13
CA GLU A 336 -3.46 -25.21 36.40
C GLU A 336 -3.36 -23.72 36.80
N PRO A 337 -2.35 -23.35 37.62
CA PRO A 337 -2.07 -21.96 37.93
C PRO A 337 -1.61 -21.20 36.69
N ILE A 338 -2.14 -19.99 36.52
CA ILE A 338 -1.55 -19.01 35.61
C ILE A 338 -0.22 -18.61 36.23
N THR A 339 0.85 -18.67 35.46
CA THR A 339 2.18 -18.21 35.86
C THR A 339 2.57 -17.00 35.02
N LYS A 340 3.62 -16.30 35.43
CA LYS A 340 4.20 -15.19 34.65
C LYS A 340 4.57 -15.61 33.23
N ASP A 341 4.93 -16.88 33.04
CA ASP A 341 5.39 -17.46 31.76
C ASP A 341 4.24 -18.06 30.94
N THR A 342 3.01 -18.02 31.44
CA THR A 342 1.83 -18.53 30.73
C THR A 342 1.49 -17.63 29.55
N ILE A 343 1.21 -18.23 28.39
CA ILE A 343 0.86 -17.51 27.16
C ILE A 343 -0.55 -16.92 27.27
N ILE A 344 -0.71 -15.65 26.89
CA ILE A 344 -1.97 -14.91 27.02
C ILE A 344 -3.11 -15.57 26.24
N ARG A 345 -2.83 -16.11 25.05
CA ARG A 345 -3.82 -16.87 24.28
C ARG A 345 -4.41 -18.02 25.09
N ASP A 346 -3.57 -18.75 25.82
CA ASP A 346 -3.99 -19.91 26.59
C ASP A 346 -4.78 -19.46 27.83
N ILE A 347 -4.39 -18.36 28.48
CA ILE A 347 -5.17 -17.73 29.56
C ILE A 347 -6.59 -17.37 29.07
N VAL A 348 -6.68 -16.67 27.93
CA VAL A 348 -7.95 -16.21 27.35
C VAL A 348 -8.84 -17.38 26.92
N HIS A 349 -8.25 -18.46 26.40
CA HIS A 349 -9.01 -19.65 25.96
C HIS A 349 -9.48 -20.51 27.13
N ILE A 350 -8.62 -20.71 28.14
CA ILE A 350 -8.89 -21.62 29.25
C ILE A 350 -9.71 -20.93 30.36
N TYR A 351 -9.48 -19.64 30.59
CA TYR A 351 -10.13 -18.82 31.62
C TYR A 351 -10.74 -17.54 31.03
N PRO A 352 -11.74 -17.63 30.13
CA PRO A 352 -12.32 -16.46 29.47
C PRO A 352 -12.93 -15.42 30.43
N GLU A 353 -13.27 -15.80 31.66
CA GLU A 353 -13.77 -14.92 32.71
C GLU A 353 -12.76 -13.84 33.13
N VAL A 354 -11.46 -14.03 32.88
CA VAL A 354 -10.43 -13.03 33.20
C VAL A 354 -10.25 -11.97 32.11
N VAL A 355 -10.89 -12.15 30.95
CA VAL A 355 -10.77 -11.23 29.79
C VAL A 355 -11.21 -9.80 30.12
N PRO A 356 -12.36 -9.53 30.78
CA PRO A 356 -12.75 -8.16 31.14
C PRO A 356 -11.72 -7.48 32.03
N TYR A 357 -11.06 -8.26 32.90
CA TYR A 357 -10.02 -7.75 33.79
C TYR A 357 -8.76 -7.33 33.03
N LEU A 358 -8.29 -8.17 32.11
CA LEU A 358 -7.17 -7.84 31.24
C LEU A 358 -7.47 -6.61 30.36
N GLN A 359 -8.71 -6.49 29.87
CA GLN A 359 -9.16 -5.33 29.10
C GLN A 359 -9.16 -4.03 29.91
N ASP A 360 -9.60 -4.07 31.18
CA ASP A 360 -9.55 -2.92 32.11
C ASP A 360 -8.11 -2.46 32.38
N LYS A 361 -7.16 -3.39 32.39
CA LYS A 361 -5.72 -3.13 32.44
C LYS A 361 -5.13 -2.63 31.10
N GLY A 362 -5.96 -2.36 30.09
CA GLY A 362 -5.53 -1.84 28.79
C GLY A 362 -5.07 -2.90 27.80
N MET A 363 -5.20 -4.19 28.12
CA MET A 363 -4.91 -5.31 27.21
C MET A 363 -6.17 -5.62 26.38
N GLY A 364 -6.57 -4.70 25.49
CA GLY A 364 -7.83 -4.77 24.74
C GLY A 364 -7.83 -5.72 23.53
N CYS A 365 -6.65 -5.99 22.96
CA CYS A 365 -6.48 -6.67 21.67
C CYS A 365 -6.45 -8.21 21.78
N LEU A 366 -7.15 -8.80 22.75
CA LEU A 366 -7.10 -10.24 23.07
C LEU A 366 -7.71 -11.17 22.00
N GLY A 367 -8.28 -10.62 20.93
CA GLY A 367 -8.70 -11.37 19.74
C GLY A 367 -7.66 -11.41 18.61
N CYS A 368 -6.53 -10.71 18.77
CA CYS A 368 -5.47 -10.64 17.74
C CYS A 368 -4.39 -11.71 18.01
N PRO A 369 -4.05 -12.57 17.03
CA PRO A 369 -2.99 -13.58 17.21
C PRO A 369 -1.65 -12.98 17.64
N SER A 370 -1.29 -11.80 17.14
CA SER A 370 -0.02 -11.14 17.49
C SER A 370 0.01 -10.58 18.91
N SER A 371 -1.15 -10.24 19.49
CA SER A 371 -1.25 -9.67 20.85
C SER A 371 -1.46 -10.73 21.93
N THR A 372 -1.67 -11.99 21.55
CA THR A 372 -1.94 -13.10 22.49
C THR A 372 -0.86 -14.17 22.47
N ALA A 373 0.11 -14.06 21.54
CA ALA A 373 1.21 -15.02 21.40
C ALA A 373 2.35 -14.79 22.42
N GLU A 374 2.27 -13.74 23.24
CA GLU A 374 3.30 -13.41 24.23
C GLU A 374 2.97 -13.98 25.64
N PRO A 375 3.99 -14.19 26.49
CA PRO A 375 3.79 -14.56 27.89
C PRO A 375 3.27 -13.38 28.71
N LEU A 376 2.56 -13.70 29.79
CA LEU A 376 1.93 -12.70 30.67
C LEU A 376 2.91 -11.66 31.21
N TRP A 377 4.15 -12.05 31.55
CA TRP A 377 5.16 -11.12 32.06
C TRP A 377 5.53 -10.03 31.06
N GLN A 378 5.55 -10.37 29.77
CA GLN A 378 5.92 -9.45 28.72
C GLN A 378 4.81 -8.40 28.51
N ALA A 379 3.55 -8.83 28.48
CA ALA A 379 2.44 -7.88 28.45
C ALA A 379 2.37 -7.03 29.72
N ALA A 380 2.63 -7.61 30.90
CA ALA A 380 2.70 -6.84 32.14
C ALA A 380 3.76 -5.72 32.05
N GLN A 381 4.94 -6.02 31.52
CA GLN A 381 6.00 -5.05 31.31
C GLN A 381 5.60 -3.93 30.33
N ILE A 382 5.02 -4.29 29.19
CA ILE A 382 4.57 -3.32 28.16
C ILE A 382 3.52 -2.36 28.74
N HIS A 383 2.63 -2.89 29.58
CA HIS A 383 1.54 -2.13 30.17
C HIS A 383 1.87 -1.54 31.56
N GLY A 384 3.12 -1.66 32.02
CA GLY A 384 3.60 -1.03 33.25
C GLY A 384 3.06 -1.64 34.54
N PHE A 385 2.72 -2.93 34.54
CA PHE A 385 2.24 -3.66 35.70
C PHE A 385 3.31 -4.53 36.34
N ASP A 386 3.22 -4.70 37.66
CA ASP A 386 3.95 -5.74 38.36
C ASP A 386 3.37 -7.11 37.98
N VAL A 387 4.18 -7.96 37.36
CA VAL A 387 3.73 -9.27 36.86
C VAL A 387 3.31 -10.20 37.99
N THR A 388 3.92 -10.10 39.17
CA THR A 388 3.60 -10.96 40.31
C THR A 388 2.20 -10.64 40.81
N HIS A 389 1.91 -9.35 40.98
CA HIS A 389 0.57 -8.89 41.35
C HIS A 389 -0.48 -9.25 40.29
N LEU A 390 -0.15 -9.09 39.00
CA LEU A 390 -1.05 -9.46 37.90
C LEU A 390 -1.35 -10.97 37.90
N VAL A 391 -0.35 -11.82 38.16
CA VAL A 391 -0.51 -13.27 38.26
C VAL A 391 -1.44 -13.63 39.43
N ASP A 392 -1.27 -12.99 40.59
CA ASP A 392 -2.12 -13.24 41.76
C ASP A 392 -3.58 -12.87 41.46
N GLU A 393 -3.82 -11.66 40.94
CA GLU A 393 -5.17 -11.18 40.60
C GLU A 393 -5.86 -12.04 39.53
N LEU A 394 -5.12 -12.57 38.55
CA LEU A 394 -5.68 -13.47 37.54
C LEU A 394 -6.01 -14.85 38.14
N ASN A 395 -5.18 -15.36 39.05
CA ASN A 395 -5.45 -16.62 39.73
C ASN A 395 -6.56 -16.54 40.79
N GLU A 396 -6.84 -15.36 41.35
CA GLU A 396 -8.01 -15.13 42.20
C GLU A 396 -9.32 -15.08 41.39
N ARG A 397 -9.23 -14.68 40.13
CA ARG A 397 -10.39 -14.48 39.24
C ARG A 397 -10.73 -15.69 38.37
N LYS A 398 -9.81 -16.63 38.20
CA LYS A 398 -10.10 -17.88 37.50
C LYS A 398 -11.15 -18.68 38.30
N GLY A 399 -12.26 -19.02 37.67
CA GLY A 399 -13.39 -19.73 38.31
C GLY A 399 -14.41 -18.87 39.07
N ALA A 400 -14.37 -17.53 38.93
CA ALA A 400 -15.36 -16.60 39.48
C ALA A 400 -16.61 -16.42 38.59
#